data_AF-A0A2A3Y6E8-F1
#
_entry.id   AF-A0A2A3Y6E8-F1
#
_cell.length_a   1.000
_cell.length_b   1.000
_cell.length_c   1.000
_cell.angle_alpha   90.00
_cell.angle_beta   90.00
_cell.angle_gamma   90.00
#
_symmetry.space_group_name_H-M   'P 1'
#
loop_
_entity.id
_entity.type
_entity.pdbx_description
1 polymer ?
#
loop_
_entity_poly.entity_id
_entity_poly.type
_entity_poly.pdbx_seq_one_letter_code
_entity_poly.pdbx_strand_id
1 'polypeptide(L)'
;MKRLTMVLAIPLLMFALASCASSSGGASAPEGVWGEQAQGKPWIELSADGKVSGNDGCNRIAGQWAGNDGEINFEQLSSTKMFCLGIDPWLSSAVTAQINGDSMLVLDAENAELGTLKRAG
;
A
#
# COMPACT_ATOMS: atom_id res chain seq x y z
N MET A 1 5.65 53.66 58.77
CA MET A 1 4.76 54.35 57.81
C MET A 1 4.47 53.38 56.66
N LYS A 2 3.21 52.98 56.50
CA LYS A 2 2.71 52.02 55.50
C LYS A 2 2.73 52.65 54.10
N ARG A 3 3.17 51.91 53.09
CA ARG A 3 2.77 52.11 51.69
C ARG A 3 2.34 50.76 51.13
N LEU A 4 1.07 50.70 50.77
CA LEU A 4 0.33 49.55 50.25
C LEU A 4 -0.13 49.93 48.83
N THR A 5 0.27 49.16 47.82
CA THR A 5 -0.25 49.14 46.43
C THR A 5 0.32 47.84 45.80
N MET A 6 -0.40 46.72 45.70
CA MET A 6 -1.55 46.31 44.87
C MET A 6 -1.19 45.97 43.40
N VAL A 7 -1.55 44.73 43.02
CA VAL A 7 -1.97 44.22 41.70
C VAL A 7 -0.95 43.51 40.76
N LEU A 8 -1.32 42.23 40.49
CA LEU A 8 -1.12 41.34 39.33
C LEU A 8 0.29 41.04 38.79
N ALA A 9 0.66 39.77 38.92
CA ALA A 9 1.08 38.99 37.77
C ALA A 9 0.63 37.54 37.97
N ILE A 10 -0.37 37.11 37.20
CA ILE A 10 -0.82 35.72 37.10
C ILE A 10 0.29 34.98 36.33
N PRO A 11 1.00 33.99 36.92
CA PRO A 11 1.84 33.13 36.11
C PRO A 11 0.93 32.13 35.39
N LEU A 12 0.72 32.45 34.12
CA LEU A 12 0.39 31.62 32.96
C LEU A 12 0.11 30.14 33.27
N LEU A 13 -1.16 29.79 33.07
CA LEU A 13 -1.71 28.44 33.06
C LEU A 13 -0.93 27.54 32.07
N MET A 14 -0.66 26.31 32.50
CA MET A 14 -0.14 25.21 31.68
C MET A 14 -0.91 25.07 30.36
N PHE A 15 -0.17 24.93 29.26
CA PHE A 15 -0.60 24.15 28.11
C PHE A 15 0.54 23.22 27.72
N ALA A 16 0.62 22.08 28.41
CA ALA A 16 1.33 20.93 27.87
C ALA A 16 0.51 20.43 26.67
N LEU A 17 0.87 20.85 25.47
CA LEU A 17 0.39 20.23 24.25
C LEU A 17 1.00 18.82 24.19
N ALA A 18 0.31 17.84 24.75
CA ALA A 18 0.51 16.45 24.43
C ALA A 18 0.18 16.27 22.94
N SER A 19 1.20 16.39 22.08
CA SER A 19 1.08 16.03 20.68
C SER A 19 1.05 14.51 20.60
N CYS A 20 -0.16 13.94 20.62
CA CYS A 20 -0.36 12.68 19.92
C CYS A 20 -0.42 13.03 18.44
N ALA A 21 0.73 13.09 17.77
CA ALA A 21 0.75 12.95 16.33
C ALA A 21 0.50 11.46 16.00
N SER A 22 -0.72 11.00 16.28
CA SER A 22 -1.27 9.84 15.56
C SER A 22 -1.71 10.35 14.21
N SER A 23 -0.76 10.50 13.29
CA SER A 23 -1.09 10.68 11.87
C SER A 23 -1.59 9.36 11.32
N SER A 24 -2.85 9.04 11.61
CA SER A 24 -3.66 8.16 10.77
C SER A 24 -3.87 8.86 9.43
N GLY A 25 -3.10 8.45 8.42
CA GLY A 25 -3.20 9.01 7.07
C GLY A 25 -1.96 8.81 6.19
N GLY A 26 -0.97 7.99 6.62
CA GLY A 26 0.10 7.56 5.74
C GLY A 26 -0.44 6.59 4.70
N ALA A 27 0.02 6.71 3.45
CA ALA A 27 -0.23 5.72 2.42
C ALA A 27 -0.12 4.31 3.01
N SER A 28 -1.12 3.47 2.78
CA SER A 28 -1.14 2.10 3.30
C SER A 28 0.16 1.43 2.91
N ALA A 29 0.91 0.91 3.89
CA ALA A 29 2.17 0.21 3.63
C ALA A 29 1.95 -0.84 2.51
N PRO A 30 2.74 -0.83 1.44
CA PRO A 30 2.50 -1.68 0.28
C PRO A 30 2.68 -3.16 0.58
N GLU A 31 3.48 -3.49 1.59
CA GLU A 31 3.76 -4.85 1.98
C GLU A 31 2.49 -5.63 2.36
N GLY A 32 2.54 -6.94 2.10
CA GLY A 32 1.46 -7.88 2.38
C GLY A 32 0.83 -8.48 1.13
N VAL A 33 -0.26 -9.20 1.33
CA VAL A 33 -0.97 -9.92 0.29
C VAL A 33 -2.11 -9.08 -0.29
N TRP A 34 -2.20 -9.06 -1.61
CA TRP A 34 -3.22 -8.38 -2.39
C TRP A 34 -3.90 -9.38 -3.32
N GLY A 35 -5.22 -9.42 -3.31
CA GLY A 35 -6.03 -10.39 -4.04
C GLY A 35 -6.49 -11.55 -3.17
N GLU A 36 -6.93 -12.63 -3.81
CA GLU A 36 -7.49 -13.80 -3.16
C GLU A 36 -6.60 -15.02 -3.44
N GLN A 37 -6.06 -15.64 -2.38
CA GLN A 37 -5.23 -16.85 -2.49
C GLN A 37 -6.08 -18.12 -2.69
N ALA A 38 -6.88 -18.12 -3.76
CA ALA A 38 -7.73 -19.24 -4.15
C ALA A 38 -7.47 -19.63 -5.62
N GLN A 39 -7.86 -20.86 -5.98
CA GLN A 39 -7.67 -21.37 -7.34
C GLN A 39 -8.41 -20.48 -8.35
N GLY A 40 -7.73 -20.09 -9.43
CA GLY A 40 -8.32 -19.26 -10.48
C GLY A 40 -8.50 -17.79 -10.09
N LYS A 41 -7.96 -17.36 -8.94
CA LYS A 41 -8.01 -15.98 -8.48
C LYS A 41 -6.63 -15.32 -8.54
N PRO A 42 -6.55 -14.07 -9.04
CA PRO A 42 -5.30 -13.35 -9.06
C PRO A 42 -4.93 -12.86 -7.65
N TRP A 43 -3.65 -12.98 -7.30
CA TRP A 43 -3.07 -12.42 -6.10
C TRP A 43 -1.56 -12.22 -6.23
N ILE A 44 -1.02 -11.28 -5.46
CA ILE A 44 0.42 -11.09 -5.24
C ILE A 44 0.69 -10.81 -3.77
N GLU A 45 1.91 -11.13 -3.33
CA GLU A 45 2.48 -10.75 -2.06
C GLU A 45 3.68 -9.84 -2.31
N LEU A 46 3.67 -8.67 -1.69
CA LEU A 46 4.78 -7.72 -1.66
C LEU A 46 5.53 -7.90 -0.34
N SER A 47 6.74 -8.45 -0.39
CA SER A 47 7.56 -8.61 0.80
C SER A 47 8.43 -7.38 1.05
N ALA A 48 8.75 -7.14 2.32
CA ALA A 48 9.57 -5.99 2.76
C ALA A 48 11.01 -6.00 2.23
N ASP A 49 11.50 -7.13 1.69
CA ASP A 49 12.80 -7.24 1.02
C ASP A 49 12.74 -6.91 -0.48
N GLY A 50 11.62 -6.35 -0.96
CA GLY A 50 11.45 -5.90 -2.35
C GLY A 50 11.07 -7.01 -3.33
N LYS A 51 10.69 -8.21 -2.86
CA LYS A 51 10.25 -9.30 -3.75
C LYS A 51 8.75 -9.28 -3.93
N VAL A 52 8.32 -9.66 -5.13
CA VAL A 52 6.92 -9.95 -5.44
C VAL A 52 6.79 -11.42 -5.81
N SER A 53 5.77 -12.07 -5.27
CA SER A 53 5.38 -13.43 -5.65
C SER A 53 3.87 -13.51 -5.78
N GLY A 54 3.34 -14.40 -6.62
CA GLY A 54 1.89 -14.48 -6.78
C GLY A 54 1.42 -15.48 -7.82
N ASN A 55 0.16 -15.32 -8.20
CA ASN A 55 -0.49 -16.07 -9.25
C ASN A 55 -1.51 -15.16 -9.95
N ASP A 56 -1.62 -15.20 -11.28
CA ASP A 56 -2.63 -14.43 -12.03
C ASP A 56 -3.98 -15.16 -12.20
N GLY A 57 -4.17 -16.25 -11.47
CA GLY A 57 -5.26 -17.21 -11.62
C GLY A 57 -4.85 -18.49 -12.36
N CYS A 58 -3.86 -18.42 -13.26
CA CYS A 58 -3.35 -19.57 -14.02
C CYS A 58 -1.84 -19.76 -13.87
N ASN A 59 -1.08 -18.68 -14.01
CA ASN A 59 0.37 -18.64 -14.01
C ASN A 59 0.92 -18.15 -12.70
N ARG A 60 2.05 -18.75 -12.29
CA ARG A 60 2.82 -18.24 -11.16
C ARG A 60 3.57 -16.98 -11.58
N ILE A 61 3.57 -15.96 -10.73
CA ILE A 61 4.29 -14.69 -10.88
C ILE A 61 5.43 -14.64 -9.85
N ALA A 62 6.58 -14.13 -10.26
CA ALA A 62 7.68 -13.76 -9.38
C ALA A 62 8.51 -12.62 -9.97
N GLY A 63 9.05 -11.75 -9.12
CA GLY A 63 9.90 -10.64 -9.54
C GLY A 63 10.37 -9.80 -8.36
N GLN A 64 10.72 -8.55 -8.63
CA GLN A 64 10.98 -7.52 -7.64
C GLN A 64 9.92 -6.42 -7.71
N TRP A 65 9.82 -5.60 -6.67
CA TRP A 65 9.04 -4.39 -6.67
C TRP A 65 9.80 -3.30 -5.92
N ALA A 66 9.56 -2.07 -6.35
CA ALA A 66 9.97 -0.87 -5.65
C ALA A 66 8.75 0.04 -5.52
N GLY A 67 8.68 0.81 -4.45
CA GLY A 67 7.57 1.72 -4.27
C GLY A 67 7.77 2.69 -3.12
N ASN A 68 7.11 3.83 -3.23
CA ASN A 68 6.96 4.81 -2.16
C ASN A 68 5.57 5.43 -2.28
N ASP A 69 5.05 5.96 -1.17
CA ASP A 69 3.84 6.79 -1.15
C ASP A 69 2.60 6.22 -1.88
N GLY A 70 2.47 4.89 -1.91
CA GLY A 70 1.34 4.19 -2.53
C GLY A 70 1.49 3.92 -4.03
N GLU A 71 2.59 4.33 -4.66
CA GLU A 71 2.95 3.92 -6.02
C GLU A 71 3.90 2.73 -6.00
N ILE A 72 3.62 1.73 -6.82
CA ILE A 72 4.39 0.50 -6.96
C ILE A 72 4.85 0.36 -8.40
N ASN A 73 6.14 0.09 -8.56
CA ASN A 73 6.74 -0.32 -9.81
C ASN A 73 7.16 -1.79 -9.70
N PHE A 74 6.62 -2.63 -10.58
CA PHE A 74 7.00 -4.04 -10.66
C PHE A 74 8.24 -4.20 -11.53
N GLU A 75 9.33 -4.57 -10.90
CA GLU A 75 10.62 -4.74 -11.57
C GLU A 75 10.81 -6.22 -11.94
N GLN A 76 10.98 -6.48 -13.24
CA GLN A 76 11.33 -7.81 -13.74
C GLN A 76 10.30 -8.90 -13.37
N LEU A 77 9.01 -8.65 -13.58
CA LEU A 77 8.03 -9.73 -13.46
C LEU A 77 8.34 -10.84 -14.46
N SER A 78 8.40 -12.06 -13.94
CA SER A 78 8.40 -13.29 -14.70
C SER A 78 7.13 -14.07 -14.38
N SER A 79 6.58 -14.71 -15.40
CA SER A 79 5.47 -15.64 -15.22
C SER A 79 5.66 -16.92 -16.01
N THR A 80 4.99 -17.98 -15.56
CA THR A 80 4.85 -19.19 -16.36
C THR A 80 3.94 -18.94 -17.57
N LYS A 81 3.94 -19.86 -18.54
CA LYS A 81 3.06 -19.80 -19.73
C LYS A 81 2.13 -21.01 -19.81
N MET A 82 1.42 -21.29 -18.73
CA MET A 82 0.39 -22.31 -18.68
C MET A 82 -0.88 -21.81 -19.38
N PHE A 83 -1.60 -22.74 -19.98
CA PHE A 83 -2.91 -22.48 -20.57
C PHE A 83 -4.00 -23.01 -19.63
N CYS A 84 -4.92 -22.13 -19.21
CA CYS A 84 -6.06 -22.49 -18.38
C CYS A 84 -7.36 -22.05 -19.07
N LEU A 85 -8.29 -22.99 -19.26
CA LEU A 85 -9.59 -22.69 -19.86
C LEU A 85 -10.41 -21.78 -18.95
N GLY A 86 -10.94 -20.69 -19.49
CA GLY A 86 -11.85 -19.78 -18.80
C GLY A 86 -11.19 -18.85 -17.77
N ILE A 87 -9.86 -18.78 -17.74
CA ILE A 87 -9.11 -17.84 -16.89
C ILE A 87 -8.44 -16.81 -17.79
N ASP A 88 -8.60 -15.54 -17.44
CA ASP A 88 -7.86 -14.43 -18.05
C ASP A 88 -6.67 -14.05 -17.13
N PRO A 89 -5.43 -14.38 -17.51
CA PRO A 89 -4.23 -14.18 -16.69
C PRO A 89 -3.73 -12.71 -16.70
N TRP A 90 -4.62 -11.74 -16.54
CA TRP A 90 -4.33 -10.31 -16.74
C TRP A 90 -3.19 -9.78 -15.86
N LEU A 91 -3.03 -10.31 -14.63
CA LEU A 91 -2.06 -9.80 -13.66
C LEU A 91 -0.60 -10.04 -14.10
N SER A 92 -0.34 -10.99 -15.00
CA SER A 92 1.01 -11.21 -15.56
C SER A 92 1.53 -10.04 -16.39
N SER A 93 0.66 -9.12 -16.83
CA SER A 93 1.03 -7.94 -17.61
C SER A 93 1.26 -6.69 -16.76
N ALA A 94 1.21 -6.82 -15.43
CA ALA A 94 1.38 -5.70 -14.51
C ALA A 94 2.75 -5.02 -14.67
N VAL A 95 2.76 -3.69 -14.68
CA VAL A 95 3.98 -2.87 -14.70
C VAL A 95 4.00 -1.91 -13.52
N THR A 96 2.89 -1.23 -13.26
CA THR A 96 2.76 -0.38 -12.08
C THR A 96 1.47 -0.69 -11.31
N ALA A 97 1.41 -0.23 -10.06
CA ALA A 97 0.19 -0.25 -9.29
C ALA A 97 0.07 0.99 -8.39
N GLN A 98 -1.18 1.38 -8.11
CA GLN A 98 -1.51 2.49 -7.23
C GLN A 98 -2.38 2.00 -6.07
N ILE A 99 -1.97 2.30 -4.85
CA ILE A 99 -2.65 1.91 -3.61
C ILE A 99 -3.52 3.06 -3.12
N ASN A 100 -4.80 2.76 -2.93
CA ASN A 100 -5.77 3.62 -2.27
C ASN A 100 -6.49 2.82 -1.18
N GLY A 101 -6.07 3.01 0.08
CA GLY A 101 -6.56 2.24 1.23
C GLY A 101 -6.26 0.75 1.08
N ASP A 102 -7.30 -0.06 1.00
CA ASP A 102 -7.23 -1.51 0.80
C ASP A 102 -7.44 -1.93 -0.65
N SER A 103 -7.27 -1.00 -1.60
CA SER A 103 -7.44 -1.23 -3.03
C SER A 103 -6.14 -0.93 -3.76
N MET A 104 -5.68 -1.88 -4.57
CA MET A 104 -4.54 -1.73 -5.46
C MET A 104 -5.03 -1.77 -6.90
N LEU A 105 -4.98 -0.64 -7.60
CA LEU A 105 -5.21 -0.55 -9.04
C LEU A 105 -3.93 -0.96 -9.76
N VAL A 106 -4.02 -1.94 -10.66
CA VAL A 106 -2.89 -2.47 -11.42
C VAL A 106 -2.96 -1.98 -12.86
N LEU A 107 -1.83 -1.55 -13.39
CA LEU A 107 -1.70 -0.92 -14.70
C LEU A 107 -0.66 -1.66 -15.55
N ASP A 108 -0.84 -1.65 -16.87
CA ASP A 108 0.14 -2.15 -17.83
C ASP A 108 1.20 -1.09 -18.22
N ALA A 109 2.05 -1.42 -19.20
CA ALA A 109 3.11 -0.56 -19.70
C ALA A 109 2.59 0.73 -20.36
N GLU A 110 1.35 0.71 -20.86
CA GLU A 110 0.69 1.84 -21.49
C GLU A 110 -0.13 2.69 -20.49
N ASN A 111 -0.08 2.35 -19.19
CA ASN A 111 -0.92 2.91 -18.12
C ASN A 111 -2.41 2.60 -18.29
N ALA A 112 -2.77 1.54 -19.02
CA ALA A 112 -4.14 1.07 -19.06
C ALA A 112 -4.47 0.25 -17.80
N GLU A 113 -5.70 0.40 -17.31
CA GLU A 113 -6.19 -0.34 -16.14
C GLU A 113 -6.39 -1.82 -16.49
N LEU A 114 -5.65 -2.70 -15.81
CA LEU A 114 -5.79 -4.14 -15.95
C LEU A 114 -6.83 -4.70 -14.99
N GLY A 115 -6.82 -4.21 -13.75
CA GLY A 115 -7.68 -4.73 -12.70
C GLY A 115 -7.37 -4.15 -11.33
N THR A 116 -8.13 -4.59 -10.33
CA THR A 116 -7.94 -4.16 -8.95
C THR A 116 -7.82 -5.36 -8.03
N LEU A 117 -6.84 -5.32 -7.13
CA LEU A 117 -6.67 -6.28 -6.04
C LEU A 117 -7.08 -5.65 -4.72
N LYS A 118 -7.77 -6.40 -3.87
CA LYS A 118 -8.07 -5.97 -2.50
C LYS A 118 -7.00 -6.48 -1.55
N ARG A 119 -6.65 -5.69 -0.54
CA ARG A 119 -5.76 -6.17 0.54
C ARG A 119 -6.41 -7.40 1.19
N ALA A 120 -5.64 -8.48 1.30
CA ALA A 120 -6.06 -9.63 2.08
C ALA A 120 -5.94 -9.28 3.56
N GLY A 121 -7.01 -9.51 4.32
CA GLY A 121 -7.09 -9.23 5.76
C GLY A 121 -6.41 -10.29 6.62
#